data_AF-A0A6V8DCV3-F1
#
_entry.id   AF-A0A6V8DCV3-F1
#
_cell.length_a   1.000
_cell.length_b   1.000
_cell.length_c   1.000
_cell.angle_alpha   90.00
_cell.angle_beta   90.00
_cell.angle_gamma   90.00
#
_symmetry.space_group_name_H-M   'P 1'
#
loop_
_entity.id
_entity.type
_entity.pdbx_description
1 polymer ?
#
loop_
_entity_poly.entity_id
_entity_poly.type
_entity_poly.pdbx_seq_one_letter_code
_entity_poly.pdbx_strand_id
1 'polypeptide(L)'
;MGVTAMIPDATIGQLLGEAASRWGVIWDPAASRTRVLMMMPRKERKLYQMHGDLVEHGQPVISVFHRPRAEATLLEEQGLDPRSASFLFVDLASSDLGAWLQHLVTREGWMRSTVEVHPVPFSLGLPNQRRFETERLLLFRHPDLPSIERYHLPFSVAALAGKCYVSLPARQAAEHARQQAEVLGVGRLERQVPEASTEPTAPPVVPEADVSAPDPAENEAVPVTPDVPADPVPLPDVGRPDRPETLLENVSRRVDEAMEDMVAAEAEVVALP
;
A
#
# COMPACT_ATOMS: atom_id res chain seq x y z
N MET A 1 -9.16 -16.96 4.88
CA MET A 1 -10.01 -15.86 4.38
C MET A 1 -9.40 -14.55 4.86
N GLY A 2 -9.23 -13.57 3.97
CA GLY A 2 -8.61 -12.30 4.35
C GLY A 2 -9.53 -11.39 5.16
N VAL A 3 -8.99 -10.26 5.62
CA VAL A 3 -9.77 -9.19 6.28
C VAL A 3 -9.62 -7.90 5.49
N THR A 4 -10.74 -7.30 5.08
CA THR A 4 -10.74 -6.06 4.30
C THR A 4 -11.03 -4.84 5.17
N ALA A 5 -10.09 -3.89 5.17
CA ALA A 5 -10.23 -2.60 5.83
C ALA A 5 -10.43 -1.47 4.81
N MET A 6 -11.23 -0.46 5.16
CA MET A 6 -11.43 0.73 4.33
C MET A 6 -10.63 1.91 4.90
N ILE A 7 -9.78 2.50 4.06
CA ILE A 7 -8.97 3.67 4.38
C ILE A 7 -9.51 4.84 3.56
N PRO A 8 -10.08 5.88 4.21
CA PRO A 8 -10.57 7.06 3.50
C PRO A 8 -9.41 7.93 3.03
N ASP A 9 -9.64 8.65 1.92
CA ASP A 9 -8.76 9.68 1.38
C ASP A 9 -7.29 9.26 1.14
N ALA A 10 -7.09 7.97 0.84
CA ALA A 10 -5.80 7.41 0.48
C ALA A 10 -5.68 7.20 -1.04
N THR A 11 -4.44 6.99 -1.49
CA THR A 11 -4.13 6.59 -2.88
C THR A 11 -3.43 5.25 -2.89
N ILE A 12 -3.52 4.51 -3.99
CA ILE A 12 -2.77 3.25 -4.16
C ILE A 12 -1.27 3.51 -3.99
N GLY A 13 -0.74 4.56 -4.61
CA GLY A 13 0.68 4.90 -4.56
C GLY A 13 1.18 5.22 -3.15
N GLN A 14 0.39 5.95 -2.35
CA GLN A 14 0.72 6.20 -0.95
C GLN A 14 0.76 4.89 -0.14
N LEU A 15 -0.28 4.06 -0.26
CA LEU A 15 -0.36 2.80 0.48
C LEU A 15 0.76 1.83 0.08
N LEU A 16 1.16 1.82 -1.20
CA LEU A 16 2.32 1.07 -1.67
C LEU A 16 3.64 1.62 -1.10
N GLY A 17 3.80 2.94 -1.02
CA GLY A 17 4.98 3.58 -0.43
C GLY A 17 5.12 3.31 1.07
N GLU A 18 4.01 3.21 1.80
CA GLU A 18 3.96 2.90 3.23
C GLU A 18 3.92 1.39 3.53
N ALA A 19 3.80 0.54 2.50
CA ALA A 19 3.47 -0.88 2.65
C ALA A 19 4.42 -1.65 3.58
N ALA A 20 5.73 -1.44 3.45
CA ALA A 20 6.73 -2.11 4.27
C ALA A 20 6.60 -1.73 5.76
N SER A 21 6.33 -0.46 6.06
CA SER A 21 6.09 0.01 7.42
C SER A 21 4.74 -0.45 7.95
N ARG A 22 3.72 -0.50 7.09
CA ARG A 22 2.33 -0.70 7.48
C ARG A 22 1.96 -2.17 7.67
N TRP A 23 2.54 -3.06 6.87
CA TRP A 23 2.21 -4.48 6.87
C TRP A 23 3.39 -5.39 7.22
N GLY A 24 4.60 -4.82 7.35
CA GLY A 24 5.78 -5.51 7.87
C GLY A 24 6.00 -6.87 7.22
N VAL A 25 5.94 -7.92 8.02
CA VAL A 25 6.16 -9.30 7.59
C VAL A 25 5.13 -9.83 6.60
N ILE A 26 3.96 -9.20 6.45
CA ILE A 26 2.95 -9.64 5.47
C ILE A 26 3.30 -9.15 4.08
N TRP A 27 4.01 -8.01 3.99
CA TRP A 27 4.43 -7.42 2.73
C TRP A 27 5.74 -8.03 2.25
N ASP A 28 5.77 -8.47 0.99
CA ASP A 28 7.00 -8.83 0.29
C ASP A 28 7.36 -7.74 -0.73
N PRO A 29 8.45 -6.97 -0.51
CA PRO A 29 8.88 -5.95 -1.47
C PRO A 29 9.40 -6.53 -2.79
N ALA A 30 9.78 -7.82 -2.83
CA ALA A 30 10.24 -8.49 -4.05
C ALA A 30 9.09 -9.02 -4.91
N ALA A 31 7.86 -9.06 -4.38
CA ALA A 31 6.71 -9.58 -5.11
C ALA A 31 6.35 -8.67 -6.29
N SER A 32 6.32 -9.24 -7.50
CA SER A 32 5.84 -8.54 -8.70
C SER A 32 4.35 -8.22 -8.57
N ARG A 33 3.97 -6.96 -8.75
CA ARG A 33 2.57 -6.49 -8.64
C ARG A 33 2.00 -6.13 -9.99
N THR A 34 0.70 -6.36 -10.13
CA THR A 34 -0.06 -6.03 -11.33
C THR A 34 -1.28 -5.20 -10.94
N ARG A 35 -1.72 -4.34 -11.87
CA ARG A 35 -2.93 -3.55 -11.72
C ARG A 35 -3.97 -3.96 -12.74
N VAL A 36 -5.19 -4.12 -12.28
CA VAL A 36 -6.33 -4.51 -13.12
C VAL A 36 -7.50 -3.57 -12.89
N LEU A 37 -8.33 -3.41 -13.91
CA LEU A 37 -9.63 -2.74 -13.80
C LEU A 37 -10.72 -3.80 -13.72
N MET A 38 -11.58 -3.69 -12.73
CA MET A 38 -12.80 -4.48 -12.59
C MET A 38 -14.03 -3.60 -12.83
N MET A 39 -14.94 -4.07 -13.68
CA MET A 39 -16.21 -3.40 -13.99
C MET A 39 -17.38 -4.28 -13.56
N MET A 40 -18.19 -3.77 -12.64
CA MET A 40 -19.35 -4.47 -12.08
C MET A 40 -20.62 -3.61 -12.11
N PRO A 41 -21.82 -4.20 -12.15
CA PRO A 41 -23.06 -3.47 -11.96
C PRO A 41 -23.04 -2.72 -10.63
N ARG A 42 -23.54 -1.49 -10.62
CA ARG A 42 -23.49 -0.64 -9.42
C ARG A 42 -24.21 -1.24 -8.21
N LYS A 43 -25.24 -2.07 -8.44
CA LYS A 43 -25.96 -2.82 -7.40
C LYS A 43 -25.07 -3.79 -6.61
N GLU A 44 -24.05 -4.34 -7.25
CA GLU A 44 -23.13 -5.33 -6.65
C GLU A 44 -21.88 -4.69 -6.04
N ARG A 45 -21.75 -3.36 -6.09
CA ARG A 45 -20.57 -2.65 -5.57
C ARG A 45 -20.20 -3.03 -4.13
N LYS A 46 -21.19 -3.33 -3.27
CA LYS A 46 -20.93 -3.74 -1.88
C LYS A 46 -20.28 -5.12 -1.78
N LEU A 47 -20.65 -6.05 -2.65
CA LEU A 47 -20.06 -7.39 -2.70
C LEU A 47 -18.56 -7.28 -2.98
N TYR A 48 -18.20 -6.51 -4.00
CA TYR A 48 -16.80 -6.36 -4.43
C TYR A 48 -15.94 -5.49 -3.49
N GLN A 49 -16.54 -4.70 -2.60
CA GLN A 49 -15.81 -4.04 -1.52
C GLN A 49 -15.22 -5.05 -0.53
N MET A 50 -15.88 -6.20 -0.38
CA MET A 50 -15.51 -7.27 0.55
C MET A 50 -14.95 -8.49 -0.19
N HIS A 51 -14.56 -8.34 -1.46
CA HIS A 51 -14.11 -9.47 -2.29
C HIS A 51 -12.91 -10.18 -1.68
N GLY A 52 -11.99 -9.43 -1.07
CA GLY A 52 -10.81 -10.00 -0.44
C GLY A 52 -11.09 -10.82 0.82
N ASP A 53 -12.27 -10.68 1.43
CA ASP A 53 -12.70 -11.56 2.52
C ASP A 53 -13.13 -12.92 1.98
N LEU A 54 -13.56 -12.97 0.71
CA LEU A 54 -14.04 -14.18 0.04
C LEU A 54 -12.93 -14.95 -0.67
N VAL A 55 -11.75 -14.36 -0.81
CA VAL A 55 -10.64 -14.94 -1.58
C VAL A 55 -9.39 -15.06 -0.75
N GLU A 56 -8.78 -16.23 -0.79
CA GLU A 56 -7.46 -16.46 -0.24
C GLU A 56 -6.39 -15.84 -1.16
N HIS A 57 -5.54 -15.01 -0.56
CA HIS A 57 -4.46 -14.31 -1.22
C HIS A 57 -3.26 -14.28 -0.27
N GLY A 58 -2.08 -14.02 -0.81
CA GLY A 58 -0.81 -14.10 -0.11
C GLY A 58 -0.21 -12.76 0.28
N GLN A 59 -0.46 -11.75 -0.54
CA GLN A 59 0.06 -10.40 -0.39
C GLN A 59 -1.09 -9.40 -0.25
N PRO A 60 -0.93 -8.30 0.49
CA PRO A 60 -1.96 -7.27 0.62
C PRO A 60 -2.47 -6.80 -0.75
N VAL A 61 -3.80 -6.78 -0.89
CA VAL A 61 -4.49 -6.31 -2.10
C VAL A 61 -5.08 -4.93 -1.83
N ILE A 62 -4.73 -3.96 -2.66
CA ILE A 62 -5.19 -2.58 -2.53
C ILE A 62 -6.14 -2.29 -3.66
N SER A 63 -7.33 -1.82 -3.36
CA SER A 63 -8.30 -1.46 -4.40
C SER A 63 -8.92 -0.10 -4.15
N VAL A 64 -9.25 0.61 -5.21
CA VAL A 64 -9.89 1.93 -5.14
C VAL A 64 -11.02 2.02 -6.15
N PHE A 65 -12.17 2.48 -5.69
CA PHE A 65 -13.28 2.76 -6.60
C PHE A 65 -13.13 4.13 -7.20
N HIS A 66 -13.11 4.18 -8.53
CA HIS A 66 -13.23 5.41 -9.27
C HIS A 66 -14.70 5.71 -9.60
N ARG A 67 -15.10 6.97 -9.48
CA ARG A 67 -16.43 7.42 -9.92
C ARG A 67 -16.26 8.51 -10.99
N PRO A 68 -16.51 8.18 -12.27
CA PRO A 68 -16.46 9.15 -13.35
C PRO A 68 -17.29 10.39 -13.07
N ARG A 69 -16.69 11.57 -13.26
CA ARG A 69 -17.33 12.88 -13.08
C ARG A 69 -17.49 13.62 -14.41
N ALA A 70 -16.59 14.53 -14.74
CA ALA A 70 -16.68 15.29 -15.99
C ALA A 70 -16.29 14.42 -17.19
N GLU A 71 -15.37 13.50 -16.98
CA GLU A 71 -14.90 12.49 -17.92
C GLU A 71 -15.93 11.38 -18.22
N ALA A 72 -17.09 11.41 -17.55
CA ALA A 72 -18.19 10.48 -17.81
C ALA A 72 -18.66 10.50 -19.26
N THR A 73 -18.63 11.67 -19.93
CA THR A 73 -19.04 11.81 -21.33
C THR A 73 -18.18 10.96 -22.27
N LEU A 74 -16.89 10.78 -21.97
CA LEU A 74 -15.98 9.96 -22.78
C LEU A 74 -16.27 8.46 -22.69
N LEU A 75 -16.94 8.03 -21.61
CA LEU A 75 -17.43 6.66 -21.47
C LEU A 75 -18.79 6.49 -22.18
N GLU A 76 -19.64 7.51 -22.13
CA GLU A 76 -20.92 7.56 -22.85
C GLU A 76 -20.69 7.51 -24.38
N GLU A 77 -19.67 8.19 -24.89
CA GLU A 77 -19.22 8.11 -26.29
C GLU A 77 -18.83 6.68 -26.73
N GLN A 78 -18.41 5.83 -25.78
CA GLN A 78 -18.10 4.41 -26.01
C GLN A 78 -19.32 3.50 -25.81
N GLY A 79 -20.51 4.06 -25.55
CA GLY A 79 -21.74 3.30 -25.33
C GLY A 79 -21.90 2.70 -23.93
N LEU A 80 -21.09 3.13 -22.95
CA LEU A 80 -21.22 2.71 -21.56
C LEU A 80 -21.86 3.83 -20.73
N ASP A 81 -23.00 3.54 -20.08
CA ASP A 81 -23.57 4.44 -19.05
C ASP A 81 -22.73 4.37 -17.76
N PRO A 82 -22.02 5.43 -17.35
CA PRO A 82 -21.17 5.42 -16.16
C PRO A 82 -21.95 5.27 -14.85
N ARG A 83 -23.27 5.47 -14.87
CA ARG A 83 -24.13 5.31 -13.68
C ARG A 83 -24.54 3.86 -13.46
N SER A 84 -24.57 3.05 -14.51
CA SER A 84 -24.90 1.63 -14.48
C SER A 84 -23.77 0.76 -13.91
N ALA A 85 -22.52 1.21 -14.07
CA ALA A 85 -21.32 0.47 -13.66
C ALA A 85 -20.63 1.09 -12.44
N SER A 86 -19.82 0.29 -11.76
CA SER A 86 -18.76 0.72 -10.85
C SER A 86 -17.42 0.28 -11.41
N PHE A 87 -16.41 1.12 -11.19
CA PHE A 87 -15.05 0.91 -11.69
C PHE A 87 -14.14 0.75 -10.49
N LEU A 88 -13.54 -0.42 -10.35
CA LEU A 88 -12.66 -0.77 -9.25
C LEU A 88 -11.27 -1.05 -9.82
N PHE A 89 -10.31 -0.20 -9.50
CA PHE A 89 -8.92 -0.49 -9.77
C PHE A 89 -8.39 -1.35 -8.63
N VAL A 90 -7.75 -2.47 -8.96
CA VAL A 90 -7.18 -3.41 -7.99
C VAL A 90 -5.71 -3.58 -8.29
N ASP A 91 -4.89 -3.39 -7.27
CA ASP A 91 -3.46 -3.59 -7.25
C ASP A 91 -3.16 -4.78 -6.33
N LEU A 92 -2.58 -5.83 -6.89
CA LEU A 92 -2.36 -7.11 -6.21
C LEU A 92 -1.06 -7.75 -6.69
N ALA A 93 -0.55 -8.71 -5.90
CA ALA A 93 0.57 -9.54 -6.35
C ALA A 93 0.17 -10.36 -7.59
N SER A 94 1.10 -10.50 -8.51
CA SER A 94 0.87 -11.20 -9.78
C SER A 94 0.60 -12.70 -9.56
N SER A 95 1.17 -13.27 -8.48
CA SER A 95 0.90 -14.64 -8.01
C SER A 95 -0.57 -14.84 -7.64
N ASP A 96 -1.20 -13.81 -7.07
CA ASP A 96 -2.54 -13.92 -6.48
C ASP A 96 -3.64 -13.62 -7.51
N LEU A 97 -3.28 -13.11 -8.69
CA LEU A 97 -4.23 -12.73 -9.74
C LEU A 97 -5.16 -13.87 -10.16
N GLY A 98 -4.61 -15.09 -10.25
CA GLY A 98 -5.38 -16.28 -10.61
C GLY A 98 -6.47 -16.56 -9.57
N ALA A 99 -6.09 -16.71 -8.31
CA ALA A 99 -7.01 -16.96 -7.20
C ALA A 99 -8.04 -15.83 -7.06
N TRP A 100 -7.60 -14.57 -7.19
CA TRP A 100 -8.45 -13.39 -7.10
C TRP A 100 -9.62 -13.39 -8.08
N LEU A 101 -9.40 -13.89 -9.29
CA LEU A 101 -10.36 -13.80 -10.40
C LEU A 101 -11.01 -15.13 -10.76
N GLN A 102 -10.52 -16.25 -10.24
CA GLN A 102 -10.95 -17.59 -10.64
C GLN A 102 -12.46 -17.77 -10.50
N HIS A 103 -13.03 -17.39 -9.35
CA HIS A 103 -14.47 -17.52 -9.12
C HIS A 103 -15.29 -16.69 -10.12
N LEU A 104 -14.86 -15.45 -10.36
CA LEU A 104 -15.56 -14.51 -11.24
C LEU A 104 -15.57 -15.00 -12.69
N VAL A 105 -14.43 -15.50 -13.18
CA VAL A 105 -14.33 -15.97 -14.58
C VAL A 105 -15.04 -17.31 -14.76
N THR A 106 -14.87 -18.25 -13.84
CA THR A 106 -15.36 -19.64 -14.00
C THR A 106 -16.83 -19.83 -13.63
N ARG A 107 -17.31 -19.13 -12.59
CA ARG A 107 -18.69 -19.31 -12.09
C ARG A 107 -19.61 -18.19 -12.54
N GLU A 108 -19.14 -16.95 -12.53
CA GLU A 108 -19.95 -15.79 -12.89
C GLU A 108 -19.82 -15.36 -14.36
N GLY A 109 -18.92 -16.01 -15.13
CA GLY A 109 -18.76 -15.75 -16.56
C GLY A 109 -18.18 -14.37 -16.88
N TRP A 110 -17.38 -13.81 -15.98
CA TRP A 110 -16.71 -12.53 -16.23
C TRP A 110 -15.80 -12.61 -17.46
N MET A 111 -15.87 -11.57 -18.28
CA MET A 111 -15.09 -11.48 -19.50
C MET A 111 -13.81 -10.70 -19.28
N ARG A 112 -12.71 -11.25 -19.80
CA ARG A 112 -11.39 -10.61 -19.80
C ARG A 112 -11.17 -9.87 -21.12
N SER A 113 -10.76 -8.62 -21.04
CA SER A 113 -10.27 -7.81 -22.15
C SER A 113 -9.08 -6.95 -21.70
N THR A 114 -8.65 -6.02 -22.54
CA THR A 114 -7.64 -5.01 -22.20
C THR A 114 -8.29 -3.63 -22.32
N VAL A 115 -7.87 -2.69 -21.46
CA VAL A 115 -8.24 -1.28 -21.55
C VAL A 115 -6.98 -0.41 -21.50
N GLU A 116 -6.99 0.69 -22.24
CA GLU A 116 -5.96 1.72 -22.14
C GLU A 116 -6.44 2.86 -21.25
N VAL A 117 -5.65 3.19 -20.23
CA VAL A 117 -5.93 4.29 -19.31
C VAL A 117 -5.20 5.53 -19.81
N HIS A 118 -5.97 6.52 -20.25
CA HIS A 118 -5.46 7.77 -20.81
C HIS A 118 -5.66 8.95 -19.84
N PRO A 119 -4.79 9.97 -19.86
CA PRO A 119 -5.08 11.22 -19.19
C PRO A 119 -6.30 11.90 -19.83
N VAL A 120 -7.13 12.56 -19.02
CA VAL A 120 -8.28 13.31 -19.54
C VAL A 120 -7.81 14.38 -20.56
N PRO A 121 -8.42 14.45 -21.76
CA PRO A 121 -8.13 15.49 -22.74
C PRO A 121 -8.32 16.89 -22.16
N PHE A 122 -7.39 17.80 -22.44
CA PHE A 122 -7.50 19.20 -21.99
C PHE A 122 -8.75 19.92 -22.50
N SER A 123 -9.36 19.45 -23.59
CA SER A 123 -10.60 19.99 -24.14
C SER A 123 -11.78 19.92 -23.16
N LEU A 124 -11.75 19.02 -22.18
CA LEU A 124 -12.78 18.94 -21.13
C LEU A 124 -12.63 20.01 -20.04
N GLY A 125 -11.52 20.74 -20.01
CA GLY A 125 -11.35 21.91 -19.14
C GLY A 125 -11.40 21.59 -17.63
N LEU A 126 -11.01 20.40 -17.20
CA LEU A 126 -10.96 20.06 -15.79
C LEU A 126 -9.88 20.88 -15.07
N PRO A 127 -10.21 21.57 -13.95
CA PRO A 127 -9.27 22.46 -13.27
C PRO A 127 -8.11 21.71 -12.60
N ASN A 128 -8.36 20.48 -12.14
CA ASN A 128 -7.39 19.65 -11.41
C ASN A 128 -7.12 18.36 -12.19
N GLN A 129 -6.32 18.45 -13.26
CA GLN A 129 -5.82 17.30 -13.99
C GLN A 129 -4.31 17.33 -14.12
N ARG A 130 -3.68 16.15 -14.07
CA ARG A 130 -2.24 15.97 -14.28
C ARG A 130 -2.03 15.01 -15.44
N ARG A 131 -1.15 15.36 -16.38
CA ARG A 131 -0.74 14.43 -17.42
C ARG A 131 0.05 13.27 -16.81
N PHE A 132 -0.19 12.08 -17.33
CA PHE A 132 0.56 10.86 -17.04
C PHE A 132 0.65 10.00 -18.31
N GLU A 133 1.52 9.01 -18.30
CA GLU A 133 1.71 8.08 -19.41
C GLU A 133 0.51 7.14 -19.56
N THR A 134 0.16 6.78 -20.79
CA THR A 134 -0.94 5.83 -21.02
C THR A 134 -0.57 4.46 -20.46
N GLU A 135 -1.37 3.96 -19.52
CA GLU A 135 -1.18 2.65 -18.90
C GLU A 135 -2.10 1.61 -19.54
N ARG A 136 -1.57 0.45 -19.97
CA ARG A 136 -2.37 -0.66 -20.50
C ARG A 136 -2.69 -1.65 -19.39
N LEU A 137 -3.98 -1.82 -19.06
CA LEU A 137 -4.43 -2.68 -17.96
C LEU A 137 -5.27 -3.86 -18.46
N LEU A 138 -5.26 -4.95 -17.69
CA LEU A 138 -6.26 -6.01 -17.84
C LEU A 138 -7.61 -5.50 -17.33
N LEU A 139 -8.66 -5.71 -18.13
CA LEU A 139 -10.03 -5.40 -17.78
C LEU A 139 -10.80 -6.70 -17.55
N PHE A 140 -11.39 -6.83 -16.37
CA PHE A 140 -12.34 -7.88 -16.03
C PHE A 140 -13.72 -7.25 -15.88
N ARG A 141 -14.67 -7.64 -16.73
CA ARG A 141 -16.01 -7.07 -16.73
C ARG A 141 -17.09 -8.11 -16.49
N HIS A 142 -18.10 -7.71 -15.74
CA HIS A 142 -19.34 -8.46 -15.60
C HIS A 142 -20.03 -8.63 -16.98
N PRO A 143 -20.66 -9.78 -17.26
CA PRO A 143 -21.29 -10.05 -18.55
C PRO A 143 -22.36 -9.03 -18.97
N ASP A 144 -23.09 -8.48 -18.00
CA ASP A 144 -24.15 -7.48 -18.25
C ASP A 144 -23.65 -6.09 -18.69
N LEU A 145 -22.34 -5.83 -18.64
CA LEU A 145 -21.77 -4.53 -18.98
C LEU A 145 -21.08 -4.54 -20.35
N PRO A 146 -21.20 -3.46 -21.15
CA PRO A 146 -20.50 -3.36 -22.42
C PRO A 146 -18.98 -3.27 -22.19
N SER A 147 -18.21 -3.68 -23.20
CA SER A 147 -16.76 -3.51 -23.20
C SER A 147 -16.39 -2.05 -23.48
N ILE A 148 -15.25 -1.63 -22.94
CA ILE A 148 -14.61 -0.35 -23.25
C ILE A 148 -13.18 -0.60 -23.70
N GLU A 149 -12.67 0.28 -24.55
CA GLU A 149 -11.28 0.23 -25.03
C GLU A 149 -10.41 1.27 -24.31
N ARG A 150 -10.99 2.42 -23.97
CA ARG A 150 -10.28 3.55 -23.37
C ARG A 150 -10.96 3.99 -22.08
N TYR A 151 -10.17 4.27 -21.06
CA TYR A 151 -10.64 4.80 -19.79
C TYR A 151 -9.86 6.07 -19.46
N HIS A 152 -10.55 7.18 -19.21
CA HIS A 152 -9.90 8.45 -18.97
C HIS A 152 -9.88 8.79 -17.49
N LEU A 153 -8.74 9.25 -16.99
CA LEU A 153 -8.57 9.67 -15.60
C LEU A 153 -7.93 11.06 -15.48
N PRO A 154 -8.29 11.85 -14.46
CA PRO A 154 -7.64 13.13 -14.18
C PRO A 154 -6.21 12.95 -13.62
N PHE A 155 -5.91 11.80 -13.02
CA PHE A 155 -4.61 11.43 -12.44
C PHE A 155 -4.30 9.97 -12.77
N SER A 156 -3.02 9.57 -12.74
CA SER A 156 -2.61 8.17 -12.90
C SER A 156 -3.32 7.28 -11.87
N VAL A 157 -3.48 5.99 -12.15
CA VAL A 157 -4.24 5.08 -11.27
C VAL A 157 -3.64 5.03 -9.85
N ALA A 158 -2.30 5.09 -9.74
CA ALA A 158 -1.60 5.14 -8.46
C ALA A 158 -1.91 6.41 -7.63
N ALA A 159 -2.30 7.52 -8.27
CA ALA A 159 -2.54 8.81 -7.63
C ALA A 159 -4.03 9.13 -7.44
N LEU A 160 -4.93 8.19 -7.76
CA LEU A 160 -6.36 8.37 -7.54
C LEU A 160 -6.66 8.36 -6.04
N ALA A 161 -7.10 9.50 -5.54
CA ALA A 161 -7.58 9.64 -4.17
C ALA A 161 -9.02 9.12 -4.05
N GLY A 162 -9.28 8.34 -3.01
CA GLY A 162 -10.63 7.87 -2.72
C GLY A 162 -10.70 6.94 -1.54
N LYS A 163 -11.77 6.16 -1.48
CA LYS A 163 -11.91 5.08 -0.50
C LYS A 163 -11.12 3.88 -1.00
N CYS A 164 -9.97 3.65 -0.37
CA CYS A 164 -9.16 2.48 -0.62
C CYS A 164 -9.64 1.32 0.26
N TYR A 165 -9.80 0.15 -0.34
CA TYR A 165 -10.13 -1.09 0.34
C TYR A 165 -8.89 -1.97 0.28
N VAL A 166 -8.30 -2.21 1.45
CA VAL A 166 -7.11 -3.02 1.61
C VAL A 166 -7.53 -4.36 2.18
N SER A 167 -7.34 -5.44 1.42
CA SER A 167 -7.50 -6.78 1.92
C SER A 167 -6.16 -7.32 2.40
N LEU A 168 -6.16 -7.83 3.64
CA LEU A 168 -5.01 -8.46 4.26
C LEU A 168 -5.19 -9.98 4.25
N PRO A 169 -4.13 -10.73 3.88
CA PRO A 169 -4.18 -12.19 3.89
C PRO A 169 -4.28 -12.73 5.32
N ALA A 170 -4.87 -13.91 5.48
CA ALA A 170 -4.77 -14.66 6.74
C ALA A 170 -3.30 -15.10 6.95
N ARG A 171 -2.81 -15.17 8.21
CA ARG A 171 -1.40 -15.51 8.50
C ARG A 171 -0.91 -16.78 7.77
N GLN A 172 -1.72 -17.84 7.76
CA GLN A 172 -1.41 -19.09 7.07
C GLN A 172 -1.33 -18.92 5.54
N ALA A 173 -2.19 -18.09 4.96
CA ALA A 173 -2.18 -17.78 3.53
C ALA A 173 -0.96 -16.92 3.15
N ALA A 174 -0.54 -16.00 4.03
CA ALA A 174 0.67 -15.20 3.84
C ALA A 174 1.94 -16.08 3.84
N GLU A 175 2.03 -17.05 4.76
CA GLU A 175 3.14 -18.01 4.80
C GLU A 175 3.13 -18.97 3.60
N HIS A 176 1.97 -19.51 3.23
CA HIS A 176 1.85 -20.40 2.07
C HIS A 176 2.16 -19.67 0.77
N ALA A 177 1.78 -18.40 0.62
CA ALA A 177 2.13 -17.61 -0.55
C ALA A 177 3.62 -17.28 -0.61
N ARG A 178 4.28 -17.08 0.53
CA ARG A 178 5.75 -16.96 0.57
C ARG A 178 6.43 -18.23 0.10
N GLN A 179 5.97 -19.40 0.58
CA GLN A 179 6.47 -20.68 0.11
C GLN A 179 6.25 -20.85 -1.39
N GLN A 180 5.07 -20.46 -1.91
CA GLN A 180 4.80 -20.46 -3.35
C GLN A 180 5.72 -19.52 -4.12
N ALA A 181 5.97 -18.30 -3.62
CA ALA A 181 6.88 -17.35 -4.26
C ALA A 181 8.33 -17.86 -4.28
N GLU A 182 8.76 -18.49 -3.19
CA GLU A 182 10.07 -19.13 -3.08
C GLU A 182 10.22 -20.30 -4.06
N VAL A 183 9.19 -21.15 -4.16
CA VAL A 183 9.15 -22.31 -5.08
C VAL A 183 9.07 -21.88 -6.55
N LEU A 184 8.32 -20.82 -6.86
CA LEU A 184 8.22 -20.30 -8.24
C LEU A 184 9.48 -19.53 -8.70
N GLY A 185 10.48 -19.32 -7.83
CA GLY A 185 11.76 -18.72 -8.21
C GLY A 185 11.68 -17.26 -8.65
N VAL A 186 10.57 -16.57 -8.36
CA VAL A 186 10.42 -15.14 -8.64
C VAL A 186 11.14 -14.38 -7.51
N GLY A 187 12.44 -14.15 -7.67
CA GLY A 187 13.26 -13.46 -6.67
C GLY A 187 14.72 -13.91 -6.52
N ARG A 188 15.25 -14.78 -7.38
CA ARG A 188 16.69 -15.10 -7.39
C ARG A 188 17.38 -14.58 -8.64
N LEU A 189 17.72 -13.30 -8.63
CA LEU A 189 18.81 -12.76 -9.44
C LEU A 189 19.76 -11.93 -8.56
N GLU A 190 20.33 -12.58 -7.56
CA GLU A 190 21.67 -12.21 -7.09
C GLU A 190 22.57 -13.43 -7.24
N ARG A 191 23.19 -13.53 -8.41
CA ARG A 191 24.38 -14.37 -8.57
C ARG A 191 25.49 -13.66 -7.81
N GLN A 192 25.76 -14.09 -6.58
CA GLN A 192 26.99 -13.75 -5.87
C GLN A 192 28.17 -14.05 -6.79
N VAL A 193 28.96 -13.03 -7.09
CA VAL A 193 30.30 -13.19 -7.66
C VAL A 193 31.19 -13.67 -6.52
N PRO A 194 31.81 -14.86 -6.60
CA PRO A 194 32.84 -15.23 -5.64
C PRO A 194 34.08 -14.40 -5.94
N GLU A 195 34.42 -13.45 -5.07
CA GLU A 195 35.78 -12.89 -5.04
C GLU A 195 36.74 -14.01 -4.61
N ALA A 196 37.34 -14.64 -5.61
CA ALA A 196 38.58 -15.38 -5.45
C ALA A 196 39.74 -14.40 -5.69
N SER A 197 40.51 -14.09 -4.65
CA SER A 197 41.90 -13.64 -4.81
C SER A 197 42.70 -13.84 -3.52
N THR A 198 43.28 -15.03 -3.43
CA THR A 198 44.62 -15.38 -2.92
C THR A 198 45.33 -14.46 -1.91
N GLU A 199 45.60 -15.00 -0.72
CA GLU A 199 46.77 -14.68 0.12
C GLU A 199 48.10 -14.90 -0.65
N PRO A 200 49.19 -14.20 -0.27
CA PRO A 200 50.29 -14.94 0.38
C PRO A 200 51.07 -14.18 1.49
N THR A 201 51.34 -14.93 2.58
CA THR A 201 52.55 -15.07 3.45
C THR A 201 53.70 -14.01 3.48
N ALA A 202 53.79 -13.23 4.58
CA ALA A 202 54.85 -13.03 5.63
C ALA A 202 56.39 -12.77 5.31
N PRO A 203 57.28 -12.44 6.31
CA PRO A 203 57.64 -11.13 6.97
C PRO A 203 59.21 -10.91 7.02
N PRO A 204 59.92 -10.27 8.01
CA PRO A 204 59.85 -8.99 8.78
C PRO A 204 61.17 -8.13 8.75
N VAL A 205 61.17 -6.80 9.02
CA VAL A 205 62.31 -6.06 9.66
C VAL A 205 61.82 -4.74 10.36
N VAL A 206 62.32 -4.47 11.57
CA VAL A 206 62.17 -3.30 12.49
C VAL A 206 63.56 -2.65 12.74
N PRO A 207 63.79 -1.55 13.52
CA PRO A 207 62.97 -0.43 14.07
C PRO A 207 63.66 0.98 13.96
N GLU A 208 63.14 1.94 14.76
CA GLU A 208 63.71 3.22 15.29
C GLU A 208 63.29 4.52 14.59
N ALA A 209 62.96 5.64 15.23
CA ALA A 209 62.43 6.05 16.55
C ALA A 209 62.22 7.59 16.41
N ASP A 210 61.22 8.21 17.03
CA ASP A 210 61.42 9.12 18.19
C ASP A 210 60.18 10.01 18.50
N VAL A 211 59.97 10.15 19.82
CA VAL A 211 59.25 11.10 20.70
C VAL A 211 58.50 12.33 20.11
N SER A 212 57.42 12.88 20.70
CA SER A 212 57.15 13.14 22.12
C SER A 212 55.69 13.61 22.33
N ALA A 213 55.10 13.26 23.48
CA ALA A 213 54.00 14.00 24.16
C ALA A 213 54.65 15.09 25.08
N PRO A 214 53.93 15.99 25.83
CA PRO A 214 52.57 15.87 26.37
C PRO A 214 51.70 17.18 26.43
N ASP A 215 50.46 17.01 26.88
CA ASP A 215 49.51 17.98 27.48
C ASP A 215 50.10 18.61 28.79
N PRO A 216 49.51 19.58 29.55
CA PRO A 216 48.08 19.98 29.67
C PRO A 216 47.77 21.48 30.01
N ALA A 217 46.48 21.74 30.26
CA ALA A 217 45.91 22.58 31.34
C ALA A 217 45.28 23.98 31.05
N GLU A 218 43.95 24.03 31.30
CA GLU A 218 43.11 25.00 32.02
C GLU A 218 43.52 26.49 32.15
N ASN A 219 42.54 27.40 31.95
CA ASN A 219 42.22 28.38 33.01
C ASN A 219 40.84 29.10 32.88
N GLU A 220 40.14 29.15 34.02
CA GLU A 220 39.26 30.19 34.62
C GLU A 220 38.11 30.86 33.83
N ALA A 221 36.84 31.06 34.27
CA ALA A 221 36.09 31.18 35.53
C ALA A 221 35.43 32.59 35.71
N VAL A 222 34.09 32.67 35.49
CA VAL A 222 32.98 33.39 36.23
C VAL A 222 33.09 34.91 36.61
N PRO A 223 32.06 35.63 37.18
CA PRO A 223 30.57 35.51 37.21
C PRO A 223 29.77 36.87 37.09
N VAL A 224 28.43 36.80 37.32
CA VAL A 224 27.50 37.75 38.03
C VAL A 224 26.32 38.39 37.24
N THR A 225 25.12 38.19 37.84
CA THR A 225 23.66 38.46 37.62
C THR A 225 23.16 39.90 38.00
N PRO A 226 21.84 40.25 38.23
CA PRO A 226 20.46 39.92 37.71
C PRO A 226 19.50 41.16 37.49
N ASP A 227 18.17 40.93 37.35
CA ASP A 227 16.92 41.77 37.47
C ASP A 227 16.26 42.34 36.17
N VAL A 228 15.05 41.98 35.63
CA VAL A 228 13.60 41.79 36.07
C VAL A 228 12.74 43.08 35.81
N PRO A 229 11.41 43.11 35.54
CA PRO A 229 10.42 42.23 34.84
C PRO A 229 9.51 42.97 33.79
N ALA A 230 8.63 42.23 33.10
CA ALA A 230 7.27 42.72 32.75
C ALA A 230 6.30 41.53 32.63
N ASP A 231 5.34 41.46 33.55
CA ASP A 231 4.22 40.50 33.56
C ASP A 231 3.28 40.69 32.37
N PRO A 232 2.64 39.61 31.91
CA PRO A 232 1.23 39.68 31.55
C PRO A 232 0.37 38.70 32.37
N VAL A 233 -0.71 39.29 32.87
CA VAL A 233 -1.88 38.77 33.59
C VAL A 233 -2.36 37.39 33.11
N PRO A 234 -2.71 36.45 34.02
CA PRO A 234 -3.18 35.11 33.67
C PRO A 234 -4.66 35.11 33.24
N LEU A 235 -4.95 34.49 32.10
CA LEU A 235 -6.31 34.11 31.69
C LEU A 235 -6.68 32.76 32.34
N PRO A 236 -7.95 32.54 32.69
CA PRO A 236 -8.39 31.36 33.46
C PRO A 236 -8.18 30.05 32.69
N ASP A 237 -7.70 29.06 33.43
CA ASP A 237 -7.48 27.68 33.01
C ASP A 237 -8.81 27.00 32.67
N VAL A 238 -9.16 27.01 31.37
CA VAL A 238 -10.24 26.19 30.85
C VAL A 238 -9.60 24.85 30.51
N GLY A 239 -9.83 23.88 31.41
CA GLY A 239 -9.38 22.50 31.30
C GLY A 239 -9.48 22.01 29.86
N ARG A 240 -8.32 21.81 29.26
CA ARG A 240 -8.16 21.25 27.92
C ARG A 240 -8.82 19.86 27.94
N PRO A 241 -9.89 19.60 27.17
CA PRO A 241 -10.35 18.23 27.02
C PRO A 241 -9.22 17.45 26.35
N ASP A 242 -9.03 16.20 26.80
CA ASP A 242 -8.04 15.28 26.27
C ASP A 242 -7.96 15.35 24.75
N ARG A 243 -6.72 15.38 24.26
CA ARG A 243 -6.36 15.37 22.85
C ARG A 243 -7.29 14.43 22.08
N PRO A 244 -7.99 14.89 21.02
CA PRO A 244 -8.77 13.97 20.20
C PRO A 244 -7.78 12.99 19.56
N GLU A 245 -7.91 11.71 19.87
CA GLU A 245 -7.16 10.63 19.22
C GLU A 245 -7.24 10.81 17.71
N THR A 246 -6.07 10.85 17.06
CA THR A 246 -6.01 11.01 15.62
C THR A 246 -6.67 9.79 14.97
N LEU A 247 -7.28 9.97 13.78
CA LEU A 247 -7.88 8.85 13.04
C LEU A 247 -6.87 7.70 12.77
N LEU A 248 -5.56 8.02 12.73
CA LEU A 248 -4.47 7.07 12.64
C LEU A 248 -4.37 6.19 13.89
N GLU A 249 -4.42 6.77 15.09
CA GLU A 249 -4.41 6.04 16.36
C GLU A 249 -5.67 5.16 16.50
N ASN A 250 -6.82 5.65 16.04
CA ASN A 250 -8.07 4.88 16.04
C ASN A 250 -8.05 3.66 15.10
N VAL A 251 -7.41 3.78 13.94
CA VAL A 251 -7.30 2.69 12.97
C VAL A 251 -6.22 1.69 13.40
N SER A 252 -5.07 2.16 13.89
CA SER A 252 -4.03 1.27 14.44
C SER A 252 -4.57 0.50 15.64
N ARG A 253 -5.25 1.17 16.58
CA ARG A 253 -5.87 0.50 17.73
C ARG A 253 -6.87 -0.57 17.30
N ARG A 254 -7.72 -0.31 16.30
CA ARG A 254 -8.67 -1.32 15.79
C ARG A 254 -7.98 -2.51 15.11
N VAL A 255 -6.82 -2.30 14.50
CA VAL A 255 -6.01 -3.36 13.91
C VAL A 255 -5.31 -4.17 15.01
N ASP A 256 -4.83 -3.50 16.06
CA ASP A 256 -4.21 -4.13 17.22
C ASP A 256 -5.24 -4.93 18.05
N GLU A 257 -6.43 -4.36 18.30
CA GLU A 257 -7.56 -5.06 18.95
C GLU A 257 -8.00 -6.29 18.15
N ALA A 258 -8.11 -6.18 16.82
CA ALA A 258 -8.42 -7.33 15.97
C ALA A 258 -7.30 -8.38 15.96
N MET A 259 -6.04 -7.96 16.14
CA MET A 259 -4.89 -8.86 16.24
C MET A 259 -4.85 -9.59 17.59
N GLU A 260 -5.21 -8.91 18.68
CA GLU A 260 -5.32 -9.49 20.02
C GLU A 260 -6.50 -10.46 20.13
N ASP A 261 -7.68 -10.10 19.61
CA ASP A 261 -8.85 -10.99 19.58
C ASP A 261 -8.58 -12.27 18.79
N MET A 262 -7.80 -12.17 17.70
CA MET A 262 -7.42 -13.33 16.90
C MET A 262 -6.42 -14.24 17.64
N VAL A 263 -5.49 -13.67 18.41
CA VAL A 263 -4.55 -14.44 19.25
C VAL A 263 -5.27 -15.09 20.43
N ALA A 264 -6.25 -14.42 21.03
CA ALA A 264 -7.07 -14.97 22.11
C ALA A 264 -7.95 -16.12 21.63
N ALA A 265 -8.58 -15.99 20.46
CA ALA A 265 -9.38 -17.05 19.86
C ALA A 265 -8.53 -18.29 19.49
N GLU A 266 -7.29 -18.12 19.03
CA GLU A 266 -6.36 -19.23 18.79
C GLU A 266 -5.95 -19.93 20.09
N ALA A 267 -5.73 -19.19 21.17
CA ALA A 267 -5.40 -19.77 22.48
C ALA A 267 -6.57 -20.59 23.07
N GLU A 268 -7.82 -20.17 22.82
CA GLU A 268 -9.02 -20.88 23.26
C GLU A 268 -9.29 -22.16 22.45
N VAL A 269 -8.98 -22.15 21.14
CA VAL A 269 -9.10 -23.33 20.26
C VAL A 269 -8.01 -24.38 20.54
N VAL A 270 -6.81 -23.96 20.94
CA VAL A 270 -5.71 -24.87 21.33
C VAL A 270 -5.90 -25.45 22.73
N ALA A 271 -6.75 -24.83 23.57
CA ALA A 271 -7.00 -25.25 24.95
C ALA A 271 -8.18 -26.25 25.13
N LEU A 272 -8.86 -26.64 24.04
CA LEU A 272 -9.91 -27.66 24.09
C LEU A 272 -9.30 -29.07 23.93
N PRO A 273 -9.53 -30.00 24.88
CA PRO A 273 -8.91 -31.33 24.90
C PRO A 273 -9.45 -32.30 23.84
#